data_AF-A0A1V6D468-F1
#
_entry.id   AF-A0A1V6D468-F1
#
_cell.length_a   1.000
_cell.length_b   1.000
_cell.length_c   1.000
_cell.angle_alpha   90.00
_cell.angle_beta   90.00
_cell.angle_gamma   90.00
#
_symmetry.space_group_name_H-M   'P 1'
#
loop_
_entity.id
_entity.type
_entity.pdbx_description
1 polymer ?
#
loop_
_entity_poly.entity_id
_entity_poly.type
_entity_poly.pdbx_seq_one_letter_code
_entity_poly.pdbx_strand_id
1 'polypeptide(L)'
;MGKKSRAFLFILVNIIVSVSVTLTVLWFWQRAHPLPDISAPSIPATAVDQPSRQSQTGVQDLDPTPDLSLFDQDVNITIRAIVGAGDINIEYVEIINQGKNPTNLTGWQLIDEDGHKFTFPALILSSGGAIKILSKAGTNTVIELFWRADSAIWQSGETARLVDSAGETITTYSIP
;
A
#
# COMPACT_ATOMS: atom_id res chain seq x y z
N MET A 1 15.42 -50.86 -30.56
CA MET A 1 14.45 -50.28 -29.60
C MET A 1 14.93 -48.99 -28.87
N GLY A 2 15.96 -48.25 -29.33
CA GLY A 2 16.68 -47.28 -28.46
C GLY A 2 16.43 -45.77 -28.64
N LYS A 3 15.61 -45.32 -29.60
CA LYS A 3 15.44 -43.87 -29.88
C LYS A 3 14.39 -43.18 -28.99
N LYS A 4 13.32 -43.90 -28.63
CA LYS A 4 12.19 -43.36 -27.84
C LYS A 4 12.57 -43.12 -26.36
N SER A 5 13.41 -43.98 -25.78
CA SER A 5 13.88 -43.85 -24.39
C SER A 5 14.79 -42.63 -24.19
N ARG A 6 15.65 -42.29 -25.16
CA ARG A 6 16.50 -41.09 -25.08
C ARG A 6 15.67 -39.81 -25.12
N ALA A 7 14.69 -39.71 -26.01
CA ALA A 7 13.79 -38.56 -26.08
C ALA A 7 12.93 -38.42 -24.81
N PHE A 8 12.43 -39.53 -24.27
CA PHE A 8 11.71 -39.56 -23.00
C PHE A 8 12.60 -39.08 -21.83
N LEU A 9 13.86 -39.51 -21.79
CA LEU A 9 14.83 -39.08 -20.78
C LEU A 9 15.14 -37.58 -20.87
N PHE A 10 15.26 -37.01 -22.08
CA PHE A 10 15.43 -35.56 -22.26
C PHE A 10 14.22 -34.76 -21.79
N ILE A 11 13.00 -35.23 -22.05
CA ILE A 11 11.77 -34.59 -21.56
C ILE A 11 11.71 -34.65 -20.03
N LEU A 12 12.06 -35.79 -19.43
CA LEU A 12 12.09 -35.95 -17.98
C LEU A 12 13.11 -35.00 -17.33
N VAL A 13 14.31 -34.90 -17.91
CA VAL A 13 15.36 -33.98 -17.42
C VAL A 13 14.88 -32.53 -17.48
N ASN A 14 14.26 -32.10 -18.58
CA ASN A 14 13.73 -30.74 -18.67
C ASN A 14 12.65 -30.45 -17.63
N ILE A 15 11.74 -31.40 -17.40
CA ILE A 15 10.70 -31.24 -16.37
C ILE A 15 11.33 -31.09 -14.99
N ILE A 16 12.31 -31.94 -14.65
CA ILE A 16 13.00 -31.87 -13.36
C ILE A 16 13.69 -30.51 -13.19
N VAL A 17 14.41 -30.04 -14.21
CA VAL A 17 15.09 -28.74 -14.17
C VAL A 17 14.08 -27.60 -13.94
N SER A 18 12.95 -27.59 -14.67
CA SER A 18 11.92 -26.57 -14.47
C SER A 18 11.31 -26.61 -13.07
N VAL A 19 10.98 -27.81 -12.55
CA VAL A 19 10.41 -27.99 -11.20
C VAL A 19 11.40 -27.55 -10.12
N SER A 20 12.68 -27.87 -10.27
CA SER A 20 13.71 -27.45 -9.32
C SER A 20 13.87 -25.93 -9.29
N VAL A 21 13.85 -25.26 -10.45
CA VAL A 21 13.96 -23.80 -10.52
C VAL A 21 12.74 -23.13 -9.89
N THR A 22 11.52 -23.58 -10.20
CA THR A 22 10.30 -23.02 -9.60
C THR A 22 10.25 -23.22 -8.09
N LEU A 23 10.62 -24.41 -7.59
CA LEU A 23 10.70 -24.68 -6.16
C LEU A 23 11.76 -23.81 -5.46
N THR A 24 12.91 -23.58 -6.09
CA THR A 24 13.96 -22.73 -5.51
C THR A 24 13.49 -21.28 -5.36
N VAL A 25 12.80 -20.76 -6.38
CA VAL A 25 12.20 -19.42 -6.34
C VAL A 25 11.13 -19.33 -5.24
N LEU A 26 10.23 -20.31 -5.17
CA LEU A 26 9.17 -20.37 -4.14
C LEU A 26 9.75 -20.48 -2.73
N TRP A 27 10.77 -21.32 -2.53
CA TRP A 27 11.42 -21.48 -1.25
C TRP A 27 12.13 -20.20 -0.79
N PHE A 28 12.82 -19.53 -1.72
CA PHE A 28 13.46 -18.25 -1.44
C PHE A 28 12.44 -17.17 -1.09
N TRP A 29 11.33 -17.10 -1.83
CA TRP A 29 10.25 -16.17 -1.58
C TRP A 29 9.56 -16.45 -0.23
N GLN A 30 9.24 -17.71 0.07
CA GLN A 30 8.64 -18.12 1.36
C GLN A 30 9.57 -17.84 2.54
N ARG A 31 10.89 -17.97 2.37
CA ARG A 31 11.87 -17.61 3.39
C ARG A 31 11.99 -16.08 3.59
N ALA A 32 11.82 -15.30 2.53
CA ALA A 32 11.91 -13.85 2.57
C ALA A 32 10.63 -13.17 3.12
N HIS A 33 9.51 -13.89 3.20
CA HIS A 33 8.24 -13.39 3.74
C HIS A 33 7.72 -14.28 4.88
N PRO A 34 8.24 -14.13 6.11
CA PRO A 34 7.64 -14.72 7.30
C PRO A 34 6.21 -14.20 7.45
N LEU A 35 5.24 -15.12 7.60
CA LEU A 35 3.88 -14.75 7.96
C LEU A 35 3.89 -14.00 9.30
N PRO A 36 3.10 -12.93 9.47
CA PRO A 36 2.94 -12.31 10.77
C PRO A 36 2.32 -13.32 11.75
N ASP A 37 3.00 -13.54 12.88
CA ASP A 37 2.49 -14.36 13.98
C ASP A 37 1.25 -13.70 14.57
N ILE A 38 0.06 -14.21 14.23
CA ILE A 38 -1.20 -13.86 14.92
C ILE A 38 -1.25 -14.71 16.20
N SER A 39 -0.33 -14.45 17.13
CA SER A 39 -0.44 -14.95 18.49
C SER A 39 -1.54 -14.14 19.19
N ALA A 40 -2.73 -14.73 19.31
CA ALA A 40 -3.79 -14.19 20.13
C ALA A 40 -3.30 -14.06 21.59
N PRO A 41 -3.52 -12.91 22.26
CA PRO A 41 -3.15 -12.77 23.66
C PRO A 41 -3.98 -13.72 24.53
N SER A 42 -3.34 -14.70 25.15
CA SER A 42 -3.94 -15.53 26.20
C SER A 42 -4.04 -14.71 27.49
N ILE A 43 -5.26 -14.29 27.85
CA ILE A 43 -5.54 -13.61 29.12
C ILE A 43 -5.36 -14.63 30.25
N PRO A 44 -4.48 -14.39 31.25
CA PRO A 44 -4.44 -15.20 32.46
C PRO A 44 -5.63 -14.80 33.35
N ALA A 45 -6.50 -15.76 33.66
CA ALA A 45 -7.51 -15.59 34.69
C ALA A 45 -6.89 -15.79 36.08
N THR A 46 -6.64 -14.69 36.80
CA THR A 46 -6.42 -14.73 38.26
C THR A 46 -7.34 -13.72 38.92
N ALA A 47 -8.29 -14.23 39.70
CA ALA A 47 -9.28 -13.48 40.44
C ALA A 47 -8.69 -12.86 41.72
N VAL A 48 -8.98 -11.56 41.91
CA VAL A 48 -9.42 -10.84 43.12
C VAL A 48 -8.71 -11.10 44.46
N ASP A 49 -8.05 -10.07 45.01
CA ASP A 49 -8.27 -9.65 46.40
C ASP A 49 -8.00 -8.13 46.65
N GLN A 50 -8.82 -7.49 47.47
CA GLN A 50 -8.97 -6.05 47.80
C GLN A 50 -7.97 -5.57 48.90
N PRO A 51 -8.08 -4.36 49.54
CA PRO A 51 -8.28 -2.97 49.10
C PRO A 51 -7.27 -1.97 49.77
N SER A 52 -7.14 -0.74 49.27
CA SER A 52 -6.69 0.42 50.10
C SER A 52 -7.19 1.76 49.55
N ARG A 53 -7.77 2.56 50.43
CA ARG A 53 -8.44 3.85 50.23
C ARG A 53 -7.45 5.02 50.21
N GLN A 54 -7.78 6.04 49.40
CA GLN A 54 -7.57 7.50 49.62
C GLN A 54 -6.12 8.03 49.55
N SER A 55 -5.78 9.19 48.98
CA SER A 55 -6.49 10.31 48.35
C SER A 55 -5.42 11.19 47.70
N GLN A 56 -5.62 11.76 46.51
CA GLN A 56 -5.13 13.12 46.21
C GLN A 56 -6.04 13.79 45.17
N THR A 57 -6.60 14.91 45.59
CA THR A 57 -7.41 15.86 44.84
C THR A 57 -6.59 16.49 43.73
N GLY A 58 -6.94 16.19 42.48
CA GLY A 58 -6.46 16.89 41.30
C GLY A 58 -7.58 16.90 40.28
N VAL A 59 -8.18 18.06 40.08
CA VAL A 59 -9.17 18.28 39.02
C VAL A 59 -8.41 18.21 37.70
N GLN A 60 -8.41 17.04 37.06
CA GLN A 60 -8.01 16.88 35.68
C GLN A 60 -8.99 15.91 35.07
N ASP A 61 -9.99 16.50 34.42
CA ASP A 61 -10.88 15.87 33.48
C ASP A 61 -10.03 15.33 32.32
N LEU A 62 -9.40 14.18 32.55
CA LEU A 62 -8.72 13.41 31.53
C LEU A 62 -9.70 12.33 31.11
N ASP A 63 -10.62 12.72 30.24
CA ASP A 63 -11.27 11.76 29.36
C ASP A 63 -10.12 11.03 28.61
N PRO A 64 -9.88 9.72 28.82
CA PRO A 64 -8.91 8.99 28.03
C PRO A 64 -9.60 8.64 26.71
N THR A 65 -9.98 9.65 25.94
CA THR A 65 -10.21 9.41 24.52
C THR A 65 -8.83 9.01 23.97
N PRO A 66 -8.66 7.83 23.37
CA PRO A 66 -7.43 7.50 22.68
C PRO A 66 -7.13 8.63 21.71
N ASP A 67 -6.01 9.31 21.91
CA ASP A 67 -5.57 10.35 21.00
C ASP A 67 -5.16 9.69 19.69
N LEU A 68 -6.11 9.61 18.75
CA LEU A 68 -5.88 9.11 17.40
C LEU A 68 -4.99 10.05 16.57
N SER A 69 -4.62 11.22 17.12
CA SER A 69 -3.79 12.25 16.47
C SER A 69 -2.30 11.87 16.40
N LEU A 70 -1.89 10.72 16.98
CA LEU A 70 -0.52 10.21 16.90
C LEU A 70 -0.13 9.67 15.51
N PHE A 71 -1.08 9.51 14.58
CA PHE A 71 -0.79 9.06 13.21
C PHE A 71 -0.58 10.18 12.18
N ASP A 72 -0.99 11.43 12.50
CA ASP A 72 -0.99 12.54 11.54
C ASP A 72 0.26 13.44 11.60
N GLN A 73 1.08 13.35 12.65
CA GLN A 73 2.19 14.31 12.85
C GLN A 73 3.46 14.02 12.00
N ASP A 74 3.46 12.97 11.18
CA ASP A 74 4.60 12.56 10.33
C ASP A 74 4.15 12.15 8.91
N VAL A 75 3.02 12.68 8.42
CA VAL A 75 2.53 12.40 7.06
C VAL A 75 3.49 12.99 6.03
N ASN A 76 4.23 12.12 5.35
CA ASN A 76 5.14 12.50 4.27
C ASN A 76 4.83 11.63 3.04
N ILE A 77 3.71 11.96 2.39
CA ILE A 77 3.27 11.32 1.15
C ILE A 77 3.61 12.24 -0.01
N THR A 78 4.30 11.71 -1.01
CA THR A 78 4.71 12.49 -2.20
C THR A 78 4.31 11.79 -3.49
N ILE A 79 4.05 12.59 -4.52
CA ILE A 79 3.94 12.11 -5.89
C ILE A 79 5.37 11.98 -6.41
N ARG A 80 5.82 10.73 -6.61
CA ARG A 80 7.19 10.44 -7.06
C ARG A 80 7.37 10.77 -8.54
N ALA A 81 6.39 10.40 -9.36
CA ALA A 81 6.42 10.62 -10.79
C ALA A 81 5.02 10.52 -11.40
N ILE A 82 4.83 11.22 -12.51
CA ILE A 82 3.74 10.98 -13.46
C ILE A 82 4.40 10.61 -14.79
N VAL A 83 4.04 9.45 -15.31
CA VAL A 83 4.71 8.84 -16.47
C VAL A 83 3.67 8.57 -17.53
N GLY A 84 4.04 8.76 -18.80
CA GLY A 84 3.17 8.45 -19.93
C GLY A 84 2.04 9.46 -20.15
N ALA A 85 2.21 10.70 -19.67
CA ALA A 85 1.25 11.79 -19.85
C ALA A 85 0.78 11.89 -21.31
N GLY A 86 -0.52 11.90 -21.52
CA GLY A 86 -1.16 11.96 -22.84
C GLY A 86 -1.38 10.61 -23.52
N ASP A 87 -0.95 9.48 -22.92
CA ASP A 87 -1.22 8.13 -23.42
C ASP A 87 -1.85 7.23 -22.35
N ILE A 88 -3.18 7.10 -22.43
CA ILE A 88 -4.01 6.29 -21.52
C ILE A 88 -3.50 4.85 -21.31
N ASN A 89 -2.77 4.25 -22.26
CA ASN A 89 -2.34 2.85 -22.16
C ASN A 89 -1.20 2.66 -21.15
N ILE A 90 -0.36 3.68 -21.03
CA ILE A 90 0.88 3.68 -20.24
C ILE A 90 0.87 4.70 -19.11
N GLU A 91 -0.10 5.61 -19.09
CA GLU A 91 -0.15 6.70 -18.15
C GLU A 91 -0.43 6.23 -16.72
N TYR A 92 0.41 6.66 -15.77
CA TYR A 92 0.20 6.43 -14.35
C TYR A 92 0.85 7.49 -13.47
N VAL A 93 0.29 7.65 -12.28
CA VAL A 93 0.88 8.40 -11.16
C VAL A 93 1.46 7.43 -10.16
N GLU A 94 2.65 7.70 -9.66
CA GLU A 94 3.27 6.92 -8.61
C GLU A 94 3.34 7.74 -7.32
N ILE A 95 2.73 7.22 -6.26
CA ILE A 95 2.69 7.84 -4.94
C ILE A 95 3.52 7.00 -3.99
N ILE A 96 4.32 7.65 -3.15
CA ILE A 96 5.17 7.01 -2.16
C ILE A 96 4.95 7.62 -0.78
N ASN A 97 4.95 6.75 0.24
CA ASN A 97 5.07 7.17 1.63
C ASN A 97 6.54 7.24 2.02
N GLN A 98 7.08 8.45 2.14
CA GLN A 98 8.44 8.72 2.62
C GLN A 98 8.49 8.95 4.15
N GLY A 99 7.33 8.89 4.81
CA GLY A 99 7.20 8.97 6.26
C GLY A 99 7.66 7.68 6.94
N LYS A 100 7.83 7.75 8.26
CA LYS A 100 8.25 6.60 9.09
C LYS A 100 7.09 5.69 9.50
N ASN A 101 5.86 6.18 9.38
CA ASN A 101 4.65 5.49 9.82
C ASN A 101 3.78 5.13 8.61
N PRO A 102 2.98 4.05 8.69
CA PRO A 102 1.92 3.80 7.72
C PRO A 102 0.91 4.94 7.70
N THR A 103 0.41 5.29 6.51
CA THR A 103 -0.58 6.36 6.34
C THR A 103 -1.85 5.81 5.72
N ASN A 104 -2.99 6.18 6.30
CA ASN A 104 -4.30 5.83 5.75
C ASN A 104 -4.69 6.84 4.67
N LEU A 105 -4.81 6.38 3.43
CA LEU A 105 -5.18 7.21 2.28
C LEU A 105 -6.69 7.18 1.99
N THR A 106 -7.49 6.55 2.84
CA THR A 106 -8.94 6.40 2.60
C THR A 106 -9.60 7.76 2.41
N GLY A 107 -10.27 7.95 1.27
CA GLY A 107 -10.98 9.18 0.96
C GLY A 107 -10.10 10.36 0.53
N TRP A 108 -8.79 10.19 0.47
CA TRP A 108 -7.89 11.16 -0.16
C TRP A 108 -8.22 11.31 -1.64
N GLN A 109 -7.76 12.39 -2.25
CA GLN A 109 -8.02 12.71 -3.65
C GLN A 109 -6.75 13.07 -4.40
N LEU A 110 -6.60 12.47 -5.58
CA LEU A 110 -5.64 12.92 -6.59
C LEU A 110 -6.41 13.73 -7.63
N ILE A 111 -5.99 14.97 -7.83
CA ILE A 111 -6.70 15.98 -8.61
C ILE A 111 -5.75 16.54 -9.67
N ASP A 112 -6.18 16.64 -10.91
CA ASP A 112 -5.44 17.33 -11.98
C ASP A 112 -5.82 18.82 -12.07
N GLU A 113 -5.27 19.52 -13.06
CA GLU A 113 -5.55 20.95 -13.27
C GLU A 113 -6.92 21.18 -13.91
N ASP A 114 -7.40 20.23 -14.72
CA ASP A 114 -8.69 20.26 -15.41
C ASP A 114 -9.89 19.90 -14.49
N GLY A 115 -9.63 19.44 -13.27
CA GLY A 115 -10.62 19.12 -12.25
C GLY A 115 -11.09 17.66 -12.21
N HIS A 116 -10.46 16.76 -12.96
CA HIS A 116 -10.62 15.32 -12.78
C HIS A 116 -10.13 14.90 -11.39
N LYS A 117 -10.90 14.01 -10.74
CA LYS A 117 -10.59 13.55 -9.38
C LYS A 117 -10.61 12.04 -9.29
N PHE A 118 -9.59 11.49 -8.66
CA PHE A 118 -9.52 10.11 -8.24
C PHE A 118 -9.59 10.04 -6.71
N THR A 119 -10.62 9.36 -6.19
CA THR A 119 -10.76 9.14 -4.74
C THR A 119 -10.14 7.80 -4.36
N PHE A 120 -9.22 7.82 -3.41
CA PHE A 120 -8.58 6.62 -2.90
C PHE A 120 -9.59 5.73 -2.15
N PRO A 121 -9.62 4.42 -2.44
CA PRO A 121 -10.41 3.47 -1.67
C PRO A 121 -9.80 3.27 -0.28
N ALA A 122 -10.38 2.35 0.51
CA ALA A 122 -9.79 1.93 1.77
C ALA A 122 -8.38 1.34 1.53
N LEU A 123 -7.35 2.11 1.87
CA LEU A 123 -5.95 1.78 1.59
C LEU A 123 -5.04 2.35 2.67
N ILE A 124 -4.16 1.52 3.20
CA ILE A 124 -3.09 1.93 4.09
C ILE A 124 -1.78 1.75 3.33
N LEU A 125 -1.04 2.85 3.17
CA LEU A 125 0.27 2.85 2.53
C LEU A 125 1.36 2.78 3.61
N SER A 126 2.03 1.63 3.71
CA SER A 126 3.13 1.43 4.65
C SER A 126 4.28 2.42 4.43
N SER A 127 5.08 2.65 5.47
CA SER A 127 6.32 3.43 5.35
C SER A 127 7.24 2.85 4.26
N GLY A 128 7.76 3.73 3.40
CA GLY A 128 8.55 3.37 2.22
C GLY A 128 7.75 2.68 1.09
N GLY A 129 6.47 2.41 1.31
CA GLY A 129 5.58 1.79 0.34
C GLY A 129 5.22 2.74 -0.79
N ALA A 130 4.99 2.19 -1.98
CA ALA A 130 4.56 2.94 -3.15
C ALA A 130 3.36 2.26 -3.82
N ILE A 131 2.51 3.08 -4.44
CA ILE A 131 1.35 2.64 -5.20
C ILE A 131 1.29 3.38 -6.53
N LYS A 132 0.81 2.70 -7.57
CA LYS A 132 0.56 3.29 -8.88
C LYS A 132 -0.92 3.49 -9.10
N ILE A 133 -1.29 4.61 -9.69
CA ILE A 133 -2.64 4.92 -10.12
C ILE A 133 -2.60 5.03 -11.64
N LEU A 134 -3.09 4.01 -12.32
CA LEU A 134 -3.15 3.96 -13.78
C LEU A 134 -4.45 4.64 -14.25
N SER A 135 -4.36 5.50 -15.26
CA SER A 135 -5.54 6.22 -15.76
C SER A 135 -6.57 5.28 -16.41
N LYS A 136 -6.10 4.20 -17.05
CA LYS A 136 -6.97 3.23 -17.74
C LYS A 136 -7.88 2.44 -16.79
N ALA A 137 -8.84 1.74 -17.40
CA ALA A 137 -9.65 0.76 -16.69
C ALA A 137 -8.86 -0.50 -16.31
N GLY A 138 -9.22 -1.08 -15.18
CA GLY A 138 -8.67 -2.33 -14.65
C GLY A 138 -9.28 -2.68 -13.31
N THR A 139 -8.66 -3.64 -12.63
CA THR A 139 -9.08 -4.13 -11.32
C THR A 139 -8.02 -3.76 -10.30
N ASN A 140 -8.43 -3.06 -9.25
CA ASN A 140 -7.52 -2.62 -8.19
C ASN A 140 -6.80 -3.80 -7.53
N THR A 141 -5.53 -3.58 -7.22
CA THR A 141 -4.68 -4.43 -6.41
C THR A 141 -4.11 -3.60 -5.25
N VAL A 142 -3.29 -4.23 -4.41
CA VAL A 142 -2.63 -3.54 -3.30
C VAL A 142 -1.54 -2.56 -3.74
N ILE A 143 -1.04 -2.66 -4.98
CA ILE A 143 0.05 -1.83 -5.51
C ILE A 143 -0.32 -1.05 -6.78
N GLU A 144 -1.48 -1.33 -7.36
CA GLU A 144 -1.99 -0.71 -8.57
C GLU A 144 -3.47 -0.41 -8.41
N LEU A 145 -3.83 0.86 -8.55
CA LEU A 145 -5.21 1.32 -8.65
C LEU A 145 -5.49 1.77 -10.07
N PHE A 146 -6.76 1.68 -10.46
CA PHE A 146 -7.21 2.04 -11.79
C PHE A 146 -8.25 3.15 -11.69
N TRP A 147 -7.98 4.28 -12.33
CA TRP A 147 -8.89 5.42 -12.41
C TRP A 147 -10.13 5.06 -13.22
N ARG A 148 -9.97 4.20 -14.24
CA ARG A 148 -11.06 3.83 -15.17
C ARG A 148 -11.57 5.04 -15.95
N ALA A 149 -10.66 5.94 -16.33
CA ALA A 149 -10.95 7.04 -17.23
C ALA A 149 -11.17 6.53 -18.67
N ASP A 150 -11.97 7.27 -19.44
CA ASP A 150 -12.22 6.99 -20.86
C ASP A 150 -11.12 7.54 -21.77
N SER A 151 -10.33 8.50 -21.27
CA SER A 151 -9.20 9.14 -21.96
C SER A 151 -8.01 9.32 -21.02
N ALA A 152 -6.85 9.70 -21.57
CA ALA A 152 -5.71 10.14 -20.77
C ALA A 152 -6.17 11.28 -19.85
N ILE A 153 -5.72 11.21 -18.59
CA ILE A 153 -5.99 12.23 -17.59
C ILE A 153 -4.90 13.29 -17.62
N TRP A 154 -3.65 12.86 -17.81
CA TRP A 154 -2.51 13.73 -17.64
C TRP A 154 -1.97 14.28 -18.99
N GLN A 155 -1.37 15.46 -18.94
CA GLN A 155 -0.76 16.22 -20.02
C GLN A 155 0.54 16.91 -19.54
N SER A 156 1.53 17.01 -20.41
CA SER A 156 2.76 17.76 -20.10
C SER A 156 2.45 19.23 -19.78
N GLY A 157 3.08 19.75 -18.74
CA GLY A 157 2.94 21.13 -18.28
C GLY A 157 1.86 21.38 -17.23
N GLU A 158 1.02 20.40 -16.91
CA GLU A 158 -0.01 20.54 -15.87
C GLU A 158 0.51 20.25 -14.46
N THR A 159 -0.30 20.56 -13.44
CA THR A 159 0.01 20.23 -12.05
C THR A 159 -0.99 19.26 -11.42
N ALA A 160 -0.47 18.14 -10.90
CA ALA A 160 -1.20 17.22 -10.04
C ALA A 160 -1.18 17.68 -8.58
N ARG A 161 -2.28 17.45 -7.86
CA ARG A 161 -2.44 17.75 -6.44
C ARG A 161 -2.93 16.52 -5.70
N LEU A 162 -2.25 16.17 -4.62
CA LEU A 162 -2.72 15.17 -3.66
C LEU A 162 -3.32 15.89 -2.46
N VAL A 163 -4.57 15.56 -2.15
CA VAL A 163 -5.38 16.19 -1.11
C VAL A 163 -5.85 15.12 -0.14
N ASP A 164 -5.80 15.40 1.15
CA ASP A 164 -6.27 14.46 2.17
C ASP A 164 -7.81 14.39 2.25
N SER A 165 -8.32 13.56 3.17
CA SER A 165 -9.77 13.42 3.40
C SER A 165 -10.44 14.68 3.98
N ALA A 166 -9.67 15.59 4.58
CA ALA A 166 -10.15 16.86 5.12
C ALA A 166 -10.16 17.98 4.07
N GLY A 167 -9.53 17.78 2.92
CA GLY A 167 -9.41 18.76 1.84
C GLY A 167 -8.10 19.55 1.87
N GLU A 168 -7.16 19.20 2.74
CA GLU A 168 -5.85 19.86 2.83
C GLU A 168 -4.89 19.32 1.76
N THR A 169 -4.11 20.20 1.13
CA THR A 169 -3.18 19.78 0.07
C THR A 169 -1.90 19.25 0.70
N ILE A 170 -1.67 17.94 0.55
CA ILE A 170 -0.48 17.26 1.07
C ILE A 170 0.74 17.51 0.19
N THR A 171 0.56 17.40 -1.13
CA THR A 171 1.65 17.62 -2.08
C THR A 171 1.14 18.02 -3.46
N THR A 172 2.05 18.55 -4.29
CA THR A 172 1.79 18.89 -5.68
C THR A 172 2.95 18.43 -6.55
N TYR A 173 2.69 18.14 -7.82
CA TYR A 173 3.68 17.70 -8.79
C TYR A 173 3.39 18.31 -10.15
N SER A 174 4.35 19.07 -10.70
CA SER A 174 4.24 19.61 -12.05
C SER A 174 4.86 18.66 -13.06
N ILE A 175 4.10 18.32 -14.09
CA ILE A 175 4.55 17.43 -15.16
C ILE A 175 5.47 18.23 -16.11
N PRO A 176 6.70 17.76 -16.34
CA PRO A 176 7.67 18.45 -17.19
C PRO A 176 7.29 18.47 -18.68
#